data_AF-A0ABD1RUQ5-F1
#
_entry.id   AF-A0ABD1RUQ5-F1
#
_cell.length_a   1.000
_cell.length_b   1.000
_cell.length_c   1.000
_cell.angle_alpha   90.00
_cell.angle_beta   90.00
_cell.angle_gamma   90.00
#
_symmetry.space_group_name_H-M   'P 1'
#
loop_
_entity.id
_entity.type
_entity.pdbx_description
1 polymer ?
#
loop_
_entity_poly.entity_id
_entity_poly.type
_entity_poly.pdbx_seq_one_letter_code
_entity_poly.pdbx_strand_id
1 'polypeptide(L)'
;MSKFDPYEHLKISLNADGSLTRFIKLPTSPATGDSGQIPGQAVVSKDFILNAEKKTWMRIYRPTKLPSNDNSIARLPIIVFFHCGGWIQMSIADTINHENSNRISNEVPCDSSGGGIPAGPRKPAPRTV
;
A
#
# COMPACT_ATOMS: atom_id res chain seq x y z
N MET A 1 -37.15 12.13 11.92
CA MET A 1 -35.79 12.58 11.57
C MET A 1 -34.80 11.91 12.50
N SER A 2 -33.69 11.40 11.97
CA SER A 2 -32.64 10.71 12.76
C SER A 2 -32.02 11.67 13.79
N LYS A 3 -31.75 11.20 15.01
CA LYS A 3 -31.02 11.92 16.08
C LYS A 3 -29.49 11.81 15.93
N PHE A 4 -29.00 11.48 14.74
CA PHE A 4 -27.58 11.27 14.50
C PHE A 4 -26.82 12.60 14.53
N ASP A 5 -25.93 12.76 15.52
CA ASP A 5 -24.96 13.84 15.56
C ASP A 5 -23.63 13.37 14.94
N PRO A 6 -23.25 13.88 13.75
CA PRO A 6 -21.99 13.51 13.11
C PRO A 6 -20.76 13.98 13.89
N TYR A 7 -20.83 15.08 14.63
CA TYR A 7 -19.71 15.61 15.40
C TYR A 7 -19.38 14.70 16.58
N GLU A 8 -20.41 14.26 17.31
CA GLU A 8 -20.27 13.28 18.39
C GLU A 8 -19.80 11.92 17.88
N HIS A 9 -20.37 11.45 16.76
CA HIS A 9 -20.04 10.15 16.17
C HIS A 9 -18.58 10.08 15.71
N LEU A 10 -18.11 11.11 15.02
CA LEU A 10 -16.74 11.17 14.49
C LEU A 10 -15.72 11.69 15.52
N LYS A 11 -16.17 12.15 16.69
CA LYS A 11 -15.33 12.78 17.72
C LYS A 11 -14.51 13.94 17.14
N ILE A 12 -15.24 14.91 16.57
CA ILE A 12 -14.70 16.16 16.01
C ILE A 12 -15.49 17.35 16.54
N SER A 13 -14.89 18.54 16.55
CA SER A 13 -15.60 19.81 16.78
C SER A 13 -15.31 20.81 15.66
N LEU A 14 -16.35 21.53 15.23
CA LEU A 14 -16.20 22.69 14.37
C LEU A 14 -15.84 23.90 15.23
N ASN A 15 -14.71 24.51 14.94
CA ASN A 15 -14.22 25.70 15.62
C ASN A 15 -14.91 26.95 15.02
N ALA A 16 -14.92 28.05 15.76
CA ALA A 16 -15.56 29.30 15.32
C ALA A 16 -14.94 29.89 14.04
N ASP A 17 -13.68 29.57 13.76
CA ASP A 17 -12.95 29.98 12.55
C ASP A 17 -13.22 29.07 11.33
N GLY A 18 -14.10 28.08 11.47
CA GLY A 18 -14.44 27.11 10.42
C GLY A 18 -13.48 25.92 10.31
N SER A 19 -12.41 25.86 11.12
CA SER A 19 -11.52 24.71 11.18
C SER A 19 -12.13 23.55 11.98
N LEU A 20 -11.62 22.32 11.78
CA LEU A 20 -12.07 21.13 12.51
C LEU A 20 -11.00 20.66 13.50
N THR A 21 -11.37 20.53 14.77
CA THR A 21 -10.56 19.83 15.77
C THR A 21 -10.89 18.34 15.75
N ARG A 22 -9.86 17.49 15.73
CA ARG A 22 -9.99 16.02 15.71
C ARG A 22 -9.48 15.46 17.01
N PHE A 23 -10.35 14.75 17.73
CA PHE A 23 -9.99 14.22 19.06
C PHE A 23 -9.42 12.81 18.99
N ILE A 24 -9.71 12.06 17.92
CA ILE A 24 -9.13 10.73 17.69
C ILE A 24 -7.70 10.91 17.17
N LYS A 25 -6.74 10.37 17.93
CA LYS A 25 -5.34 10.23 17.51
C LYS A 25 -5.06 8.76 17.27
N LEU A 26 -4.88 8.39 16.00
CA LEU A 26 -4.47 7.05 15.64
C LEU A 26 -2.95 6.91 15.82
N PRO A 27 -2.46 5.72 16.21
CA PRO A 27 -1.04 5.45 16.19
C PRO A 27 -0.52 5.53 14.76
N THR A 28 0.70 6.04 14.60
CA THR A 28 1.39 6.16 13.32
C THR A 28 2.63 5.28 13.29
N SER A 29 2.90 4.66 12.16
CA SER A 29 4.13 3.92 11.91
C SER A 29 5.09 4.75 11.05
N PRO A 30 6.39 4.80 11.37
CA PRO A 30 7.37 5.49 10.53
C PRO A 30 7.57 4.75 9.20
N ALA A 31 8.02 5.48 8.18
CA ALA A 31 8.56 4.84 6.98
C ALA A 31 9.86 4.12 7.33
N THR A 32 10.26 3.14 6.52
CA THR A 32 11.56 2.46 6.69
C THR A 32 12.72 3.43 6.51
N GLY A 33 12.56 4.42 5.63
CA GLY A 33 13.59 5.44 5.39
C GLY A 33 14.74 4.93 4.53
N ASP A 34 15.87 5.65 4.60
CA ASP A 34 17.06 5.40 3.77
C ASP A 34 18.09 4.48 4.45
N SER A 35 17.84 4.04 5.68
CA SER A 35 18.76 3.21 6.50
C SER A 35 18.94 1.77 6.01
N GLY A 36 18.49 1.45 4.79
CA GLY A 36 18.65 0.14 4.16
C GLY A 36 17.61 -0.88 4.64
N GLN A 37 17.50 -1.98 3.89
CA GLN A 37 16.61 -3.09 4.22
C GLN A 37 17.07 -3.78 5.51
N ILE A 38 16.18 -3.89 6.50
CA ILE A 38 16.41 -4.74 7.66
C ILE A 38 16.27 -6.21 7.20
N PRO A 39 17.18 -7.12 7.61
CA PRO A 39 17.04 -8.55 7.29
C PRO A 39 15.66 -9.10 7.68
N GLY A 40 14.97 -9.74 6.74
CA GLY A 40 13.63 -10.30 6.95
C GLY A 40 12.47 -9.34 6.61
N GLN A 41 12.75 -8.08 6.29
CA GLN A 41 11.71 -7.12 5.92
C GLN A 41 11.17 -7.39 4.50
N ALA A 42 9.86 -7.61 4.38
CA ALA A 42 9.21 -7.97 3.11
C ALA A 42 8.90 -6.75 2.21
N VAL A 43 8.70 -5.57 2.81
CA VAL A 43 8.37 -4.32 2.10
C VAL A 43 9.14 -3.18 2.72
N VAL A 44 9.73 -2.32 1.90
CA VAL A 44 10.32 -1.05 2.34
C VAL A 44 9.42 0.12 1.96
N SER A 45 9.42 1.15 2.78
CA SER A 45 8.65 2.37 2.54
C SER A 45 9.45 3.65 2.71
N LYS A 46 9.09 4.68 1.93
CA LYS A 46 9.72 6.01 1.97
C LYS A 46 8.70 7.12 1.73
N ASP A 47 8.87 8.23 2.44
CA ASP A 47 8.01 9.42 2.36
C ASP A 47 8.54 10.44 1.37
N PHE A 48 7.62 11.04 0.61
CA PHE A 48 7.90 12.07 -0.37
C PHE A 48 6.92 13.23 -0.23
N ILE A 49 7.44 14.44 -0.17
CA ILE A 49 6.62 15.66 -0.16
C ILE A 49 6.07 15.87 -1.57
N LEU A 50 4.75 15.99 -1.69
CA LEU A 50 4.07 16.29 -2.95
C LEU A 50 3.93 17.79 -3.14
N ASN A 51 3.49 18.49 -2.09
CA ASN A 51 3.40 19.94 -2.06
C ASN A 51 3.52 20.41 -0.61
N ALA A 52 4.59 21.16 -0.33
CA ALA A 52 4.91 21.66 0.99
C ALA A 52 3.90 22.72 1.50
N GLU A 53 3.45 23.62 0.63
CA GLU A 53 2.48 24.67 0.97
C GLU A 53 1.14 24.07 1.41
N LYS A 54 0.68 23.05 0.69
CA LYS A 54 -0.56 22.31 0.99
C LYS A 54 -0.36 21.23 2.06
N LYS A 55 0.86 21.05 2.58
CA LYS A 55 1.23 20.02 3.56
C LYS A 55 0.82 18.62 3.12
N THR A 56 0.93 18.34 1.82
CA THR A 56 0.59 17.04 1.22
C THR A 56 1.86 16.26 0.90
N TRP A 57 1.78 14.95 1.13
CA TRP A 57 2.88 14.02 0.97
C TRP A 57 2.32 12.63 0.66
N MET A 58 3.16 11.74 0.16
CA MET A 58 2.83 10.34 -0.09
C MET A 58 3.90 9.42 0.47
N ARG A 59 3.52 8.17 0.72
CA ARG A 59 4.44 7.09 1.08
C ARG A 59 4.46 6.07 -0.04
N ILE A 60 5.65 5.79 -0.56
CA ILE A 60 5.86 4.73 -1.56
C ILE A 60 6.19 3.45 -0.81
N TYR A 61 5.53 2.35 -1.18
CA TYR A 61 5.80 1.00 -0.70
C TYR A 61 6.36 0.16 -1.84
N ARG A 62 7.41 -0.62 -1.55
CA ARG A 62 8.05 -1.49 -2.53
C ARG A 62 8.38 -2.84 -1.92
N PRO A 63 7.97 -3.97 -2.54
CA PRO A 63 8.39 -5.27 -2.08
C PRO A 63 9.91 -5.42 -2.20
N THR A 64 10.52 -6.10 -1.22
CA THR A 64 11.97 -6.36 -1.21
C THR A 64 12.33 -7.51 -2.13
N LYS A 65 11.42 -8.46 -2.32
CA LYS A 65 11.52 -9.56 -3.29
C LYS A 65 10.78 -9.16 -4.55
N LEU A 66 11.53 -8.91 -5.62
CA LEU A 66 10.95 -8.64 -6.94
C LEU A 66 10.87 -9.94 -7.74
N PRO A 67 9.77 -10.21 -8.45
CA PRO A 67 9.69 -11.37 -9.34
C PRO A 67 10.74 -11.22 -10.44
N SER A 68 11.74 -12.11 -10.50
CA SER A 68 12.68 -12.18 -11.61
C SER A 68 12.15 -13.16 -12.65
N ASN A 69 11.92 -12.72 -13.89
CA ASN A 69 11.86 -13.66 -15.00
C ASN A 69 13.24 -13.70 -15.67
N ASP A 70 13.62 -14.90 -16.12
CA ASP A 70 14.96 -15.23 -16.64
C ASP A 70 15.28 -14.46 -17.93
N ASN A 71 15.67 -13.18 -17.79
CA ASN A 71 16.14 -12.22 -18.82
C ASN A 71 15.18 -11.06 -19.20
N SER A 72 14.21 -10.66 -18.37
CA SER A 72 13.50 -9.39 -18.60
C SER A 72 13.36 -8.52 -17.36
N ILE A 73 13.25 -7.21 -17.55
CA ILE A 73 13.02 -6.26 -16.45
C ILE A 73 11.63 -6.52 -15.86
N ALA A 74 11.59 -6.92 -14.58
CA ALA A 74 10.35 -7.09 -13.84
C ALA A 74 9.53 -5.79 -13.81
N ARG A 75 8.32 -5.80 -14.39
CA ARG A 75 7.39 -4.68 -14.33
C ARG A 75 6.40 -4.93 -13.21
N LEU A 76 6.33 -4.00 -12.26
CA LEU A 76 5.33 -4.05 -11.17
C LEU A 76 4.16 -3.13 -11.52
N PRO A 77 2.91 -3.53 -11.20
CA PRO A 77 1.80 -2.60 -11.22
C PRO A 77 2.03 -1.50 -10.17
N ILE A 78 1.66 -0.26 -10.53
CA ILE A 78 1.62 0.85 -9.58
C ILE A 78 0.19 0.95 -9.06
N ILE A 79 0.04 0.83 -7.74
CA ILE A 79 -1.24 1.02 -7.05
C ILE A 79 -1.19 2.36 -6.33
N VAL A 80 -2.14 3.25 -6.66
CA VAL A 80 -2.31 4.52 -5.95
C VAL A 80 -3.43 4.35 -4.93
N PHE A 81 -3.07 4.29 -3.66
CA PHE A 81 -4.01 4.11 -2.56
C PHE A 81 -4.34 5.44 -1.88
N PHE A 82 -5.64 5.66 -1.64
CA PHE A 82 -6.15 6.76 -0.82
C PHE A 82 -6.80 6.16 0.42
N HIS A 83 -6.43 6.66 1.60
CA HIS A 83 -6.99 6.16 2.86
C HIS A 83 -8.46 6.57 3.02
N CYS A 84 -9.19 5.78 3.82
CA CYS A 84 -10.55 6.11 4.25
C CYS A 84 -10.54 7.28 5.25
N GLY A 85 -11.72 7.72 5.71
CA GLY A 85 -11.83 8.80 6.71
C GLY A 85 -12.55 10.06 6.20
N GLY A 86 -13.27 9.95 5.09
CA GLY A 86 -14.14 11.02 4.60
C GLY A 86 -13.41 12.33 4.29
N TRP A 87 -12.13 12.26 3.91
CA TRP A 87 -11.25 13.40 3.60
C TRP A 87 -10.93 14.32 4.76
N ILE A 88 -11.46 14.00 5.93
CA ILE A 88 -11.29 14.78 7.14
C ILE A 88 -10.37 14.00 8.09
N GLN A 89 -10.55 12.70 8.25
CA GLN A 89 -9.75 11.91 9.18
C GLN A 89 -8.66 11.07 8.49
N MET A 90 -7.76 10.55 9.33
CA MET A 90 -6.70 9.61 9.00
C MET A 90 -5.54 10.20 8.18
N SER A 91 -4.47 9.42 8.07
CA SER A 91 -3.24 9.70 7.34
C SER A 91 -2.66 8.39 6.79
N ILE A 92 -1.89 8.46 5.70
CA ILE A 92 -1.15 7.29 5.20
C ILE A 92 -0.09 6.80 6.21
N ALA A 93 0.29 7.64 7.18
CA ALA A 93 1.17 7.25 8.29
C ALA A 93 0.47 6.40 9.35
N ASP A 94 -0.87 6.42 9.44
CA ASP A 94 -1.59 5.67 10.46
C ASP A 94 -1.26 4.18 10.34
N THR A 95 -0.98 3.53 11.46
CA THR A 95 -0.49 2.14 11.48
C THR A 95 -1.40 1.20 10.71
N ILE A 96 -2.73 1.39 10.78
CA ILE A 96 -3.69 0.58 10.01
C ILE A 96 -3.50 0.71 8.48
N ASN A 97 -3.28 1.94 7.99
CA ASN A 97 -3.05 2.19 6.56
C ASN A 97 -1.66 1.71 6.15
N HIS A 98 -0.68 1.87 7.04
CA HIS A 98 0.69 1.44 6.81
C HIS A 98 0.80 -0.08 6.67
N GLU A 99 0.21 -0.84 7.59
CA GLU A 99 0.21 -2.30 7.54
C GLU A 99 -0.59 -2.84 6.35
N ASN A 100 -1.72 -2.20 6.01
CA ASN A 100 -2.47 -2.59 4.82
C ASN A 100 -1.66 -2.39 3.54
N SER A 101 -0.94 -1.27 3.44
CA SER A 101 -0.07 -0.98 2.29
C SER A 101 1.13 -1.94 2.22
N ASN A 102 1.71 -2.33 3.36
CA ASN A 102 2.73 -3.38 3.42
C ASN A 102 2.19 -4.72 2.89
N ARG A 103 0.99 -5.14 3.31
CA ARG A 103 0.39 -6.41 2.86
C ARG A 103 0.13 -6.41 1.35
N ILE A 104 -0.55 -5.38 0.84
CA ILE A 104 -0.84 -5.26 -0.59
C ILE A 104 0.46 -5.23 -1.40
N SER A 105 1.46 -4.47 -0.96
CA SER A 105 2.74 -4.39 -1.65
C SER A 105 3.53 -5.71 -1.63
N ASN A 106 3.29 -6.59 -0.66
CA ASN A 106 3.94 -7.90 -0.57
C ASN A 106 3.20 -8.97 -1.40
N GLU A 107 1.88 -8.87 -1.52
CA GLU A 107 1.03 -9.88 -2.16
C GLU A 107 0.82 -9.63 -3.66
N VAL A 108 0.93 -8.38 -4.12
CA VAL A 108 0.79 -8.02 -5.53
C VAL A 108 2.19 -7.77 -6.15
N PRO A 109 2.59 -8.39 -7.28
CA PRO A 109 2.34 -9.72 -7.82
C PRO A 109 3.45 -10.70 -7.37
N CYS A 110 3.03 -11.71 -6.62
CA CYS A 110 3.81 -12.92 -6.39
C CYS A 110 3.50 -13.94 -7.51
N ASP A 111 4.46 -14.13 -8.42
CA ASP A 111 4.68 -15.48 -8.95
C ASP A 111 6.07 -15.91 -8.48
N SER A 112 6.08 -16.58 -7.32
CA SER A 112 7.22 -17.34 -6.83
C SER A 112 7.00 -18.83 -7.05
N SER A 113 6.16 -19.23 -8.01
CA SER A 113 6.04 -20.62 -8.41
C SER A 113 7.10 -20.96 -9.47
N GLY A 114 8.30 -21.27 -8.99
CA GLY A 114 9.17 -22.26 -9.63
C GLY A 114 8.58 -23.68 -9.55
N GLY A 115 7.26 -23.82 -9.72
CA GLY A 115 6.56 -25.08 -9.81
C GLY A 115 6.30 -25.35 -11.27
N GLY A 116 7.14 -26.19 -11.89
CA GLY A 116 6.97 -26.60 -13.27
C GLY A 116 5.54 -27.07 -13.51
N ILE A 117 4.89 -26.47 -14.51
CA ILE A 117 3.74 -27.12 -15.14
C ILE A 117 4.29 -28.42 -15.72
N PRO A 118 3.80 -29.61 -15.32
CA PRO A 118 4.17 -30.82 -16.03
C PRO A 118 3.70 -30.63 -17.46
N ALA A 119 4.65 -30.60 -18.40
CA ALA A 119 4.32 -30.70 -19.81
C ALA A 119 3.43 -31.92 -19.97
N GLY A 120 2.14 -31.70 -20.28
CA GLY A 120 1.24 -32.77 -20.65
C GLY A 120 1.89 -33.61 -21.76
N PRO A 121 1.59 -34.92 -21.84
CA PRO A 121 2.32 -35.83 -22.72
C PRO A 121 2.33 -35.26 -24.13
N ARG A 122 3.53 -34.88 -24.61
CA ARG A 122 3.73 -34.54 -26.02
C ARG A 122 3.43 -35.81 -26.80
N LYS A 123 2.22 -35.93 -27.34
CA LYS A 123 2.01 -36.85 -28.45
C LYS A 123 2.89 -36.36 -29.60
N PRO A 124 3.82 -37.17 -30.13
CA PRO A 124 4.51 -36.79 -31.35
C PRO A 124 3.45 -36.66 -32.47
N ALA A 125 3.54 -35.58 -33.24
CA ALA A 125 2.71 -35.41 -34.43
C ALA A 125 2.96 -36.60 -35.37
N PRO A 126 1.91 -37.14 -36.03
CA PRO A 126 2.09 -38.23 -36.98
C PRO A 126 3.02 -37.77 -38.10
N ARG A 127 4.07 -38.55 -38.38
CA ARG A 127 4.84 -38.41 -39.62
C ARG A 127 3.90 -38.72 -40.77
N THR A 128 3.59 -37.71 -41.57
CA THR A 128 3.10 -37.95 -42.93
C THR A 128 4.28 -38.46 -43.75
N VAL A 129 4.06 -39.59 -44.40
CA VAL A 129 4.95 -40.24 -45.36
C VAL A 129 4.90 -39.51 -46.68
#